data_AF-A0A240UJH2-F1
#
_entry.id   AF-A0A240UJH2-F1
#
_cell.length_a   1.000
_cell.length_b   1.000
_cell.length_c   1.000
_cell.angle_alpha   90.00
_cell.angle_beta   90.00
_cell.angle_gamma   90.00
#
_symmetry.space_group_name_H-M   'P 1'
#
loop_
_entity.id
_entity.type
_entity.pdbx_description
1 polymer ?
#
loop_
_entity_poly.entity_id
_entity_poly.type
_entity_poly.pdbx_seq_one_letter_code
_entity_poly.pdbx_strand_id
1 'polypeptide(L)'
;MLETHYFGKDKFVFLCPLCYSALHLDEAGFENSGVVIWLPEISQEQLNLICLAIFISLKKTSRLSGDDESKKMVEHMVWLYKKFEKRSEPIRTLLASESKSNSKQFQAAGSTAYIANLFVKTMRDKNISSREIAEKTKGLKLLPNPERFKAYIDELSLLSEKEFPVESWMTLAKRHESGTPGTPNDGSQDGGSESFDATPDTPAQTSGEEPAWVA
;
A
#
# COMPACT_ATOMS: atom_id res chain seq x y z
N MET A 1 2.06 4.38 -15.48
CA MET A 1 2.41 3.26 -16.38
C MET A 1 1.65 1.99 -15.98
N LEU A 2 0.85 1.39 -16.87
CA LEU A 2 0.13 0.12 -16.61
C LEU A 2 0.96 -1.06 -17.12
N GLU A 3 0.92 -2.18 -16.41
CA GLU A 3 1.60 -3.41 -16.80
C GLU A 3 0.61 -4.40 -17.41
N THR A 4 1.01 -5.04 -18.50
CA THR A 4 0.17 -6.02 -19.22
C THR A 4 0.52 -7.42 -18.76
N HIS A 5 -0.46 -8.17 -18.25
CA HIS A 5 -0.29 -9.58 -17.88
C HIS A 5 -1.14 -10.51 -18.75
N TYR A 6 -0.59 -11.68 -19.08
CA TYR A 6 -1.19 -12.65 -19.99
C TYR A 6 -1.77 -13.86 -19.23
N PHE A 7 -3.09 -14.01 -19.21
CA PHE A 7 -3.78 -15.12 -18.54
C PHE A 7 -4.22 -16.25 -19.50
N GLY A 8 -3.34 -16.70 -20.39
CA GLY A 8 -3.66 -17.74 -21.38
C GLY A 8 -4.43 -17.20 -22.59
N LYS A 9 -4.95 -18.12 -23.43
CA LYS A 9 -5.47 -17.83 -24.79
C LYS A 9 -6.42 -16.63 -24.79
N ASP A 10 -5.87 -15.47 -25.15
CA ASP A 10 -6.55 -14.22 -25.51
C ASP A 10 -7.10 -13.33 -24.39
N LYS A 11 -6.55 -13.37 -23.16
CA LYS A 11 -6.95 -12.43 -22.09
C LYS A 11 -5.77 -11.58 -21.59
N PHE A 12 -5.77 -10.32 -22.00
CA PHE A 12 -4.92 -9.27 -21.43
C PHE A 12 -5.69 -8.54 -20.34
N VAL A 13 -5.02 -8.32 -19.22
CA VAL A 13 -5.49 -7.40 -18.18
C VAL A 13 -4.44 -6.34 -17.94
N PHE A 14 -4.90 -5.11 -17.73
CA PHE A 14 -4.05 -4.02 -17.29
C PHE A 14 -4.01 -4.00 -15.77
N LEU A 15 -2.82 -4.04 -15.20
CA LEU A 15 -2.61 -4.01 -13.77
C LEU A 15 -1.80 -2.77 -13.40
N CYS A 16 -2.07 -2.20 -12.23
CA CYS A 16 -1.13 -1.25 -11.66
C CYS A 16 0.16 -1.99 -11.23
N PRO A 17 1.32 -1.31 -11.19
CA PRO A 17 2.59 -1.94 -10.80
C PRO A 17 2.54 -2.67 -9.44
N LEU A 18 1.79 -2.15 -8.47
CA LEU A 18 1.61 -2.78 -7.16
C LEU A 18 0.87 -4.12 -7.27
N CYS A 19 -0.19 -4.18 -8.08
CA CYS A 19 -0.94 -5.41 -8.32
C CYS A 19 -0.13 -6.42 -9.14
N TYR A 20 0.65 -5.95 -10.12
CA TYR A 20 1.53 -6.81 -10.89
C TYR A 20 2.59 -7.49 -9.99
N SER A 21 3.31 -6.71 -9.17
CA SER A 21 4.29 -7.27 -8.22
C SER A 21 3.67 -8.28 -7.25
N ALA A 22 2.42 -8.08 -6.84
CA ALA A 22 1.72 -9.03 -5.97
C ALA A 22 1.40 -10.37 -6.65
N LEU A 23 1.31 -10.41 -7.98
CA LEU A 23 1.16 -11.65 -8.75
C LEU A 23 2.50 -12.38 -8.97
N HIS A 24 3.63 -11.67 -8.86
CA HIS A 24 4.97 -12.15 -9.20
C HIS A 24 5.87 -12.12 -7.96
N LEU A 25 5.49 -12.88 -6.93
CA LEU A 25 6.15 -12.83 -5.61
C LEU A 25 7.62 -13.26 -5.64
N ASP A 26 8.02 -14.10 -6.60
CA ASP A 26 9.42 -14.41 -6.89
C ASP A 26 10.18 -13.15 -7.27
N GLU A 27 9.69 -12.44 -8.27
CA GLU A 27 10.31 -11.21 -8.78
C GLU A 27 10.29 -10.11 -7.71
N ALA A 28 9.18 -9.98 -6.98
CA ALA A 28 9.05 -8.99 -5.92
C ALA A 28 10.12 -9.12 -4.82
N GLY A 29 10.59 -10.35 -4.56
CA GLY A 29 11.69 -10.60 -3.64
C GLY A 29 13.05 -10.13 -4.15
N PHE A 30 13.32 -10.31 -5.43
CA PHE A 30 14.56 -9.90 -6.09
C PHE A 30 14.62 -8.40 -6.35
N GLU A 31 13.50 -7.82 -6.79
CA GLU A 31 13.40 -6.40 -7.12
C GLU A 31 13.19 -5.50 -5.91
N ASN A 32 13.10 -6.10 -4.71
CA ASN A 32 12.78 -5.38 -3.47
C ASN A 32 11.46 -4.58 -3.58
N SER A 33 10.48 -5.14 -4.31
CA SER A 33 9.19 -4.50 -4.58
C SER A 33 8.26 -4.53 -3.38
N GLY A 34 8.58 -5.28 -2.33
CA GLY A 34 7.79 -5.28 -1.12
C GLY A 34 8.19 -6.36 -0.13
N VAL A 35 7.40 -6.44 0.93
CA VAL A 35 7.56 -7.37 2.04
C VAL A 35 6.26 -8.15 2.21
N VAL A 36 6.35 -9.47 2.37
CA VAL A 36 5.17 -10.30 2.66
C VAL A 36 4.77 -10.15 4.13
N ILE A 37 3.48 -9.90 4.35
CA ILE A 37 2.85 -9.71 5.66
C ILE A 37 1.68 -10.66 5.85
N TRP A 38 1.30 -10.92 7.11
CA TRP A 38 0.03 -11.57 7.44
C TRP A 38 -1.08 -10.54 7.67
N LEU A 39 -2.04 -10.47 6.76
CA LEU A 39 -3.14 -9.50 6.79
C LEU A 39 -4.40 -10.12 6.16
N PRO A 40 -5.08 -11.06 6.85
CA PRO A 40 -6.28 -11.72 6.34
C PRO A 40 -7.52 -10.82 6.29
N GLU A 41 -7.52 -9.69 7.00
CA GLU A 41 -8.69 -8.82 7.17
C GLU A 41 -9.02 -7.99 5.92
N ILE A 42 -8.04 -7.77 5.03
CA ILE A 42 -8.24 -7.02 3.79
C ILE A 42 -7.69 -7.76 2.57
N SER A 43 -8.26 -7.49 1.40
CA SER A 43 -7.76 -8.02 0.14
C SER A 43 -6.43 -7.37 -0.25
N GLN A 44 -5.69 -8.00 -1.17
CA GLN A 44 -4.46 -7.43 -1.72
C GLN A 44 -4.74 -6.12 -2.47
N GLU A 45 -5.88 -6.04 -3.16
CA GLU A 45 -6.34 -4.84 -3.86
C GLU A 45 -6.57 -3.69 -2.87
N GLN A 46 -7.30 -3.95 -1.78
CA GLN A 46 -7.55 -2.95 -0.74
C GLN A 46 -6.23 -2.47 -0.10
N LEU A 47 -5.31 -3.39 0.19
CA LEU A 47 -3.98 -3.03 0.69
C LEU A 47 -3.24 -2.11 -0.30
N ASN A 48 -3.22 -2.48 -1.58
CA ASN A 48 -2.55 -1.70 -2.62
C ASN A 48 -3.14 -0.28 -2.74
N LEU A 49 -4.47 -0.14 -2.68
CA LEU A 49 -5.15 1.16 -2.70
C LEU A 49 -4.82 2.01 -1.46
N ILE A 50 -4.83 1.41 -0.26
CA ILE A 50 -4.46 2.09 0.98
C ILE A 50 -3.01 2.56 0.92
N CYS A 51 -2.08 1.69 0.48
CA CYS A 51 -0.67 2.04 0.32
C CYS A 51 -0.50 3.18 -0.69
N LEU A 52 -1.20 3.13 -1.82
CA LEU A 52 -1.12 4.19 -2.81
C LEU A 52 -1.62 5.53 -2.27
N ALA A 53 -2.73 5.54 -1.53
CA ALA A 53 -3.23 6.72 -0.85
C ALA A 53 -2.20 7.27 0.15
N ILE A 54 -1.62 6.41 0.99
CA ILE A 54 -0.56 6.78 1.94
C ILE A 54 0.63 7.41 1.20
N PHE A 55 1.13 6.78 0.14
CA PHE A 55 2.32 7.23 -0.58
C PHE A 55 2.11 8.56 -1.29
N ILE A 56 0.96 8.74 -1.94
CA ILE A 56 0.61 10.00 -2.60
C ILE A 56 0.43 11.10 -1.56
N SER A 57 -0.28 10.84 -0.45
CA SER A 57 -0.49 11.80 0.62
C SER A 57 0.82 12.25 1.24
N LEU A 58 1.73 11.32 1.59
CA LEU A 58 3.03 11.66 2.17
C LEU A 58 3.85 12.54 1.23
N LYS A 59 3.86 12.22 -0.07
CA LYS A 59 4.56 13.02 -1.08
C LYS A 59 3.95 14.41 -1.27
N LYS A 60 2.63 14.55 -1.17
CA LYS A 60 1.96 15.84 -1.25
C LYS A 60 2.24 16.68 -0.02
N THR A 61 2.15 16.08 1.16
CA THR A 61 2.35 16.82 2.40
C THR A 61 3.79 17.26 2.58
N SER A 62 4.79 16.54 2.07
CA SER A 62 6.17 17.02 2.06
C SER A 62 6.39 18.27 1.18
N ARG A 63 5.47 18.56 0.25
CA ARG A 63 5.47 19.79 -0.57
C ARG A 63 4.67 20.93 0.04
N LEU A 64 3.69 20.63 0.88
CA LEU A 64 2.81 21.64 1.50
C LEU A 64 3.47 22.18 2.77
N SER A 65 3.41 23.51 2.95
CA SER A 65 4.02 24.22 4.07
C SER A 65 3.57 23.62 5.40
N GLY A 66 4.54 23.29 6.27
CA GLY A 66 4.38 22.48 7.48
C GLY A 66 3.54 23.06 8.62
N ASP A 67 2.25 23.29 8.36
CA ASP A 67 1.25 23.44 9.40
C ASP A 67 1.18 22.18 10.28
N ASP A 68 0.69 22.36 11.51
CA ASP A 68 0.72 21.33 12.55
C ASP A 68 -0.19 20.13 12.19
N GLU A 69 -1.28 20.38 11.48
CA GLU A 69 -2.24 19.34 11.06
C GLU A 69 -1.67 18.44 9.95
N SER A 70 -0.97 19.04 8.99
CA SER A 70 -0.25 18.34 7.93
C SER A 70 0.81 17.41 8.52
N LYS A 71 1.55 17.87 9.54
CA LYS A 71 2.55 17.03 10.24
C LYS A 71 1.90 15.85 10.97
N LYS A 72 0.82 16.08 11.73
CA LYS A 72 0.07 15.00 12.39
C LYS A 72 -0.45 13.96 11.40
N MET A 73 -0.95 14.41 10.25
CA MET A 73 -1.41 13.50 9.19
C MET A 73 -0.25 12.66 8.65
N VAL A 74 0.91 13.26 8.36
CA VAL A 74 2.13 12.54 7.93
C VAL A 74 2.53 11.49 8.96
N GLU A 75 2.62 11.88 10.23
CA GLU A 75 2.97 10.97 11.33
C GLU A 75 1.99 9.78 11.40
N HIS A 76 0.69 10.03 11.27
CA HIS A 76 -0.32 8.97 11.29
C HIS A 76 -0.18 8.03 10.08
N MET A 77 0.04 8.56 8.88
CA MET A 77 0.21 7.75 7.67
C MET A 77 1.47 6.89 7.74
N VAL A 78 2.59 7.44 8.23
CA VAL A 78 3.83 6.69 8.49
C VAL A 78 3.60 5.62 9.54
N TRP A 79 2.93 5.95 10.65
CA TRP A 79 2.61 4.98 11.71
C TRP A 79 1.77 3.82 11.17
N LEU A 80 0.75 4.10 10.36
CA LEU A 80 -0.13 3.08 9.78
C LEU A 80 0.66 2.13 8.86
N TYR A 81 1.50 2.69 7.98
CA TYR A 81 2.34 1.88 7.10
C TYR A 81 3.32 1.00 7.90
N LYS A 82 3.99 1.57 8.91
CA LYS A 82 4.89 0.83 9.81
C LYS A 82 4.17 -0.26 10.60
N LYS A 83 2.90 -0.04 10.96
CA LYS A 83 2.06 -1.05 11.60
C LYS A 83 1.79 -2.23 10.67
N PHE A 84 1.57 -2.00 9.37
CA PHE A 84 1.51 -3.09 8.39
C PHE A 84 2.85 -3.79 8.24
N GLU A 85 3.95 -3.05 8.12
CA GLU A 85 5.30 -3.63 7.96
C GLU A 85 5.66 -4.57 9.12
N LYS A 86 5.31 -4.22 10.36
CA LYS A 86 5.50 -5.08 11.53
C LYS A 86 4.78 -6.43 11.44
N ARG A 87 3.71 -6.55 10.64
CA ARG A 87 3.02 -7.84 10.40
C ARG A 87 3.81 -8.82 9.53
N SER A 88 5.00 -8.44 9.05
CA SER A 88 5.94 -9.36 8.39
C SER A 88 6.70 -10.25 9.37
N GLU A 89 6.81 -9.85 10.63
CA GLU A 89 7.67 -10.54 11.60
C GLU A 89 7.21 -11.97 11.94
N PRO A 90 5.89 -12.23 12.15
CA PRO A 90 5.41 -13.59 12.33
C PRO A 90 5.68 -14.47 11.10
N ILE A 91 5.61 -13.89 9.90
CA ILE A 91 5.88 -14.59 8.65
C ILE A 91 7.36 -14.95 8.53
N ARG A 92 8.26 -14.02 8.86
CA ARG A 92 9.71 -14.31 8.96
C ARG A 92 9.98 -15.47 9.90
N THR A 93 9.40 -15.43 11.10
CA THR A 93 9.59 -16.47 12.11
C THR A 93 9.06 -17.82 11.64
N LEU A 94 7.84 -17.84 11.09
CA LEU A 94 7.20 -19.06 10.59
C LEU A 94 8.03 -19.69 9.48
N LEU A 95 8.41 -18.90 8.47
CA LEU A 95 9.17 -19.38 7.33
C LEU A 95 10.60 -19.80 7.71
N ALA A 96 11.25 -19.09 8.63
CA ALA A 96 12.55 -19.48 9.18
C ALA A 96 12.48 -20.82 9.93
N SER A 97 11.37 -21.08 10.64
CA SER A 97 11.17 -22.32 11.38
C SER A 97 10.96 -23.53 10.47
N GLU A 98 10.23 -23.37 9.36
CA GLU A 98 10.02 -24.42 8.36
C GLU A 98 11.29 -24.69 7.53
N SER A 99 12.15 -23.68 7.41
CA SER A 99 13.41 -23.75 6.65
C SER A 99 14.53 -24.56 7.33
N LYS A 100 14.36 -25.13 8.53
CA LYS A 100 15.44 -25.88 9.21
C LYS A 100 16.06 -27.02 8.37
N SER A 101 15.37 -27.50 7.32
CA SER A 101 15.91 -28.48 6.36
C SER A 101 16.70 -27.88 5.18
N ASN A 102 16.60 -26.57 4.90
CA ASN A 102 17.22 -25.86 3.75
C ASN A 102 17.90 -24.52 4.17
N SER A 103 18.45 -24.47 5.39
CA SER A 103 18.78 -23.22 6.12
C SER A 103 19.70 -22.24 5.40
N LYS A 104 20.61 -22.71 4.53
CA LYS A 104 21.58 -21.82 3.85
C LYS A 104 20.94 -20.89 2.81
N GLN A 105 19.92 -21.33 2.09
CA GLN A 105 19.25 -20.50 1.07
C GLN A 105 18.31 -19.47 1.69
N PHE A 106 17.63 -19.83 2.78
CA PHE A 106 16.67 -18.95 3.44
C PHE A 106 17.33 -17.91 4.34
N GLN A 107 18.48 -18.21 4.95
CA GLN A 107 19.24 -17.21 5.72
C GLN A 107 19.94 -16.19 4.81
N ALA A 108 20.27 -16.56 3.57
CA ALA A 108 20.83 -15.65 2.57
C ALA A 108 19.76 -14.76 1.91
N ALA A 109 18.49 -15.18 1.95
CA ALA A 109 17.38 -14.43 1.39
C ALA A 109 16.94 -13.31 2.35
N GLY A 110 17.44 -12.10 2.14
CA GLY A 110 17.05 -10.93 2.94
C GLY A 110 15.57 -10.50 2.80
N SER A 111 14.87 -10.96 1.75
CA SER A 111 13.50 -10.53 1.44
C SER A 111 12.45 -11.59 1.81
N THR A 112 11.42 -11.18 2.54
CA THR A 112 10.28 -12.04 2.90
C THR A 112 9.46 -12.47 1.69
N ALA A 113 9.45 -11.68 0.61
CA ALA A 113 8.78 -12.05 -0.63
C ALA A 113 9.47 -13.25 -1.32
N TYR A 114 10.81 -13.25 -1.36
CA TYR A 114 11.57 -14.40 -1.85
C TYR A 114 11.29 -15.66 -1.03
N ILE A 115 11.32 -15.53 0.29
CA ILE A 115 11.05 -16.64 1.22
C ILE A 115 9.62 -17.18 1.03
N ALA A 116 8.63 -16.31 0.83
CA ALA A 116 7.24 -16.71 0.56
C ALA A 116 7.10 -17.44 -0.78
N ASN A 117 7.81 -17.01 -1.83
CA ASN A 117 7.84 -17.73 -3.10
C ASN A 117 8.45 -19.12 -2.93
N LEU A 118 9.57 -19.23 -2.23
CA LEU A 118 10.23 -20.51 -1.96
C LEU A 118 9.33 -21.46 -1.16
N PHE A 119 8.53 -20.94 -0.23
CA PHE A 119 7.51 -21.70 0.49
C PHE A 119 6.41 -22.23 -0.46
N VAL A 120 5.85 -21.39 -1.32
CA VAL A 120 4.84 -21.82 -2.32
C VAL A 120 5.42 -22.87 -3.27
N LYS A 121 6.65 -22.67 -3.74
CA LYS A 121 7.36 -23.65 -4.58
C LYS A 121 7.55 -24.98 -3.86
N THR A 122 8.01 -24.95 -2.60
CA THR A 122 8.18 -26.15 -1.77
C THR A 122 6.86 -26.89 -1.56
N MET A 123 5.74 -26.19 -1.38
CA MET A 123 4.42 -26.83 -1.27
C MET A 123 3.99 -27.51 -2.58
N ARG A 124 4.26 -26.88 -3.74
CA ARG A 124 4.01 -27.49 -5.05
C ARG A 124 4.86 -28.73 -5.27
N ASP A 125 6.14 -28.68 -4.90
CA ASP A 125 7.07 -29.81 -5.02
C ASP A 125 6.63 -31.00 -4.14
N LYS A 126 5.91 -30.74 -3.04
CA LYS A 126 5.29 -31.75 -2.17
C LYS A 126 3.92 -32.25 -2.68
N ASN A 127 3.52 -31.92 -3.91
CA ASN A 127 2.22 -32.26 -4.50
C ASN A 127 1.01 -31.76 -3.69
N ILE A 128 1.15 -30.67 -2.93
CA ILE A 128 0.03 -30.04 -2.24
C ILE A 128 -0.89 -29.40 -3.29
N SER A 129 -2.20 -29.64 -3.18
CA SER A 129 -3.17 -29.12 -4.15
C SER A 129 -3.18 -27.59 -4.18
N SER A 130 -3.45 -26.99 -5.35
CA SER A 130 -3.53 -25.52 -5.47
C SER A 130 -4.59 -24.91 -4.55
N ARG A 131 -5.68 -25.63 -4.27
CA ARG A 131 -6.72 -25.21 -3.32
C ARG A 131 -6.18 -25.15 -1.89
N GLU A 132 -5.43 -26.16 -1.47
CA GLU A 132 -4.85 -26.19 -0.12
C GLU A 132 -3.75 -25.13 0.03
N ILE A 133 -2.94 -24.91 -1.00
CA ILE A 133 -1.99 -23.79 -1.04
C ILE A 133 -2.73 -22.47 -0.85
N ALA A 134 -3.79 -22.23 -1.63
CA ALA A 134 -4.57 -21.00 -1.56
C ALA A 134 -5.16 -20.75 -0.16
N GLU A 135 -5.67 -21.79 0.51
CA GLU A 135 -6.16 -21.68 1.89
C GLU A 135 -5.04 -21.35 2.88
N LYS A 136 -3.88 -22.03 2.78
CA LYS A 136 -2.72 -21.76 3.64
C LYS A 136 -2.11 -20.37 3.42
N THR A 137 -2.19 -19.84 2.20
CA THR A 137 -1.64 -18.53 1.85
C THR A 137 -2.68 -17.42 1.81
N LYS A 138 -3.95 -17.68 2.16
CA LYS A 138 -5.05 -16.70 2.04
C LYS A 138 -4.79 -15.41 2.81
N GLY A 139 -4.13 -15.51 3.97
CA GLY A 139 -3.76 -14.36 4.80
C GLY A 139 -2.48 -13.66 4.37
N LEU A 140 -1.69 -14.22 3.45
CA LEU A 140 -0.46 -13.58 2.97
C LEU A 140 -0.81 -12.44 2.02
N LYS A 141 -0.14 -11.31 2.19
CA LYS A 141 -0.24 -10.13 1.33
C LYS A 141 1.15 -9.57 1.08
N LEU A 142 1.36 -8.97 -0.10
CA LEU A 142 2.56 -8.21 -0.40
C LEU A 142 2.33 -6.75 0.00
N LEU A 143 3.04 -6.27 1.01
CA LEU A 143 3.11 -4.85 1.34
C LEU A 143 4.09 -4.16 0.38
N PRO A 144 3.64 -3.25 -0.50
CA PRO A 144 4.51 -2.61 -1.49
C PRO A 144 5.58 -1.72 -0.85
N ASN A 145 6.79 -1.75 -1.39
CA ASN A 145 7.87 -0.84 -1.00
C ASN A 145 7.74 0.49 -1.78
N PRO A 146 7.47 1.63 -1.13
CA PRO A 146 7.27 2.91 -1.82
C PRO A 146 8.46 3.34 -2.68
N GLU A 147 9.70 3.07 -2.23
CA GLU A 147 10.93 3.41 -2.98
C GLU A 147 10.94 2.79 -4.38
N ARG A 148 10.51 1.52 -4.48
CA ARG A 148 10.49 0.79 -5.76
C ARG A 148 9.52 1.43 -6.75
N PHE A 149 8.42 1.99 -6.26
CA PHE A 149 7.34 2.54 -7.06
C PHE A 149 7.37 4.06 -7.15
N LYS A 150 8.48 4.71 -6.75
CA LYS A 150 8.60 6.17 -6.70
C LYS A 150 8.15 6.84 -8.00
N ALA A 151 8.63 6.40 -9.16
CA ALA A 151 8.25 7.01 -10.44
C ALA A 151 6.73 6.95 -10.71
N TYR A 152 6.10 5.83 -10.35
CA TYR A 152 4.65 5.65 -10.50
C TYR A 152 3.85 6.51 -9.51
N ILE A 153 4.31 6.59 -8.25
CA ILE A 153 3.73 7.46 -7.22
C ILE A 153 3.87 8.93 -7.64
N ASP A 154 5.01 9.31 -8.21
CA ASP A 154 5.28 10.67 -8.70
C ASP A 154 4.32 11.06 -9.83
N GLU A 155 4.12 10.17 -10.81
CA GLU A 155 3.17 10.34 -11.90
C GLU A 155 1.74 10.53 -11.39
N LEU A 156 1.28 9.65 -10.49
CA LEU A 156 -0.07 9.71 -9.94
C LEU A 156 -0.28 10.92 -9.03
N SER A 157 0.74 11.33 -8.27
CA SER A 157 0.70 12.53 -7.46
C SER A 157 0.41 13.76 -8.33
N LEU A 158 1.14 13.92 -9.45
CA LEU A 158 0.93 15.00 -10.41
C LEU A 158 -0.45 14.95 -11.08
N LEU A 159 -0.90 13.76 -11.51
CA LEU A 159 -2.23 13.59 -12.10
C LEU A 159 -3.34 13.95 -11.11
N SER A 160 -3.20 13.54 -9.86
CA SER A 160 -4.18 13.84 -8.82
C SER A 160 -4.27 15.34 -8.53
N GLU A 161 -3.17 16.10 -8.59
CA GLU A 161 -3.19 17.57 -8.46
C GLU A 161 -3.95 18.23 -9.62
N LYS A 162 -3.78 17.70 -10.83
CA LYS A 162 -4.41 18.24 -12.04
C LYS A 162 -5.91 17.93 -12.13
N GLU A 163 -6.30 16.70 -11.83
CA GLU A 163 -7.66 16.21 -12.03
C GLU A 163 -8.54 16.38 -10.79
N PHE A 164 -7.95 16.29 -9.59
CA PHE A 164 -8.65 16.35 -8.31
C PHE A 164 -7.84 17.17 -7.29
N PRO A 165 -7.76 18.50 -7.45
CA PRO A 165 -7.08 19.38 -6.50
C PRO A 165 -7.59 19.12 -5.08
N VAL A 166 -6.68 19.11 -4.09
CA VAL A 166 -7.01 18.74 -2.69
C VAL A 166 -8.10 19.63 -2.12
N GLU A 167 -8.15 20.89 -2.57
CA GLU A 167 -9.18 21.87 -2.24
C GLU A 167 -10.59 21.39 -2.61
N SER A 168 -10.73 20.57 -3.66
CA SER A 168 -12.02 20.01 -4.07
C SER A 168 -12.44 18.80 -3.23
N TRP A 169 -11.54 18.20 -2.46
CA TRP A 169 -11.82 16.98 -1.67
C TRP A 169 -12.73 17.30 -0.49
N MET A 170 -12.53 18.44 0.17
CA MET A 170 -13.42 18.90 1.25
C MET A 170 -14.83 19.17 0.74
N THR A 171 -14.96 19.72 -0.48
CA THR A 171 -16.27 19.91 -1.13
C THR A 171 -16.94 18.58 -1.44
N LEU A 172 -16.19 17.58 -1.89
CA LEU A 172 -16.71 16.23 -2.14
C LEU A 172 -17.14 15.52 -0.86
N ALA A 173 -16.34 15.60 0.21
CA ALA A 173 -16.66 15.02 1.52
C ALA A 173 -17.95 15.62 2.09
N LYS A 174 -18.08 16.95 2.10
CA LYS A 174 -19.30 17.65 2.52
C LYS A 174 -20.53 17.29 1.67
N ARG A 175 -20.35 17.07 0.36
CA ARG A 175 -21.44 16.62 -0.53
C ARG A 175 -21.91 15.21 -0.16
N HIS A 176 -21.00 14.34 0.23
CA HIS A 176 -21.32 12.98 0.67
C HIS A 176 -22.01 12.95 2.04
N GLU A 177 -21.57 13.79 2.99
CA GLU A 177 -22.19 13.93 4.31
C GLU A 177 -23.60 14.53 4.24
N SER A 178 -23.82 15.46 3.32
CA SER A 178 -25.13 16.11 3.13
C SER A 178 -26.13 15.29 2.31
N GLY A 179 -25.75 14.12 1.80
CA GLY A 179 -26.64 13.19 1.08
C GLY A 179 -27.29 13.76 -0.18
N THR A 180 -26.79 14.87 -0.73
CA THR A 180 -27.37 15.52 -1.91
C THR A 180 -26.76 14.94 -3.19
N PRO A 181 -27.55 14.32 -4.09
CA PRO A 181 -27.08 13.93 -5.40
C PRO A 181 -26.80 15.20 -6.22
N GLY A 182 -25.55 15.62 -6.29
CA GLY A 182 -25.16 16.80 -7.05
C GLY A 182 -25.15 16.51 -8.56
N THR A 183 -26.01 17.20 -9.30
CA THR A 183 -25.83 17.45 -10.74
C THR A 183 -24.47 18.11 -11.02
N PRO A 184 -23.88 17.93 -12.21
CA PRO A 184 -22.58 18.49 -12.56
C PRO A 184 -22.61 20.02 -12.42
N ASN A 185 -21.65 20.56 -11.67
CA ASN A 185 -21.60 21.97 -11.30
C ASN A 185 -21.24 22.82 -12.52
N ASP A 186 -22.17 23.68 -12.93
CA ASP A 186 -21.90 24.83 -13.80
C ASP A 186 -21.44 25.99 -12.90
N GLY A 187 -20.37 26.68 -13.30
CA GLY A 187 -19.59 27.53 -12.42
C GLY A 187 -20.39 28.69 -11.81
N SER A 188 -20.58 28.70 -10.50
CA SER A 188 -20.94 29.90 -9.74
C SER A 188 -20.37 29.80 -8.33
N GLN A 189 -19.47 30.73 -8.02
CA GLN A 189 -18.90 30.96 -6.70
C GLN A 189 -19.93 31.67 -5.83
N ASP A 190 -20.14 31.21 -4.60
CA ASP A 190 -20.50 32.11 -3.51
C ASP A 190 -20.03 31.57 -2.16
N GLY A 191 -19.52 32.50 -1.36
CA GLY A 191 -18.80 32.25 -0.12
C GLY A 191 -19.71 32.15 1.10
N GLY A 192 -19.32 31.28 2.04
CA GLY A 192 -19.89 31.19 3.37
C GLY A 192 -18.96 30.40 4.28
N SER A 193 -18.36 31.08 5.25
CA SER A 193 -17.48 30.51 6.26
C SER A 193 -18.28 30.09 7.49
N GLU A 194 -18.25 28.80 7.82
CA GLU A 194 -18.67 28.30 9.14
C GLU A 194 -17.50 27.58 9.81
N SER A 195 -17.21 28.00 11.04
CA SER A 195 -16.19 27.48 11.93
C SER A 195 -16.68 26.20 12.62
N PHE A 196 -15.90 25.13 12.53
CA PHE A 196 -16.10 23.89 13.28
C PHE A 196 -14.98 23.73 14.31
N ASP A 197 -15.33 23.79 15.59
CA ASP A 197 -14.49 23.35 16.70
C ASP A 197 -14.68 21.84 16.88
N ALA A 198 -13.62 21.07 16.60
CA ALA A 198 -13.53 19.67 16.98
C ALA A 198 -12.15 19.41 17.58
N THR A 199 -12.11 19.12 18.88
CA THR A 199 -10.93 18.62 19.58
C THR A 199 -10.78 17.12 19.34
N PRO A 200 -9.63 16.63 18.82
CA PRO A 200 -9.27 15.22 18.91
C PRO A 200 -8.18 14.99 19.97
N ASP A 201 -8.31 13.86 20.68
CA ASP A 201 -7.32 13.35 21.63
C ASP A 201 -5.97 13.10 20.95
N THR A 202 -4.91 13.68 21.52
CA THR A 202 -3.53 13.67 21.03
C THR A 202 -2.87 12.28 21.15
N PRO A 203 -2.32 11.70 20.06
CA PRO A 203 -1.44 10.54 20.16
C PRO A 203 -0.04 10.94 20.66
N ALA A 204 0.57 10.07 21.46
CA ALA A 204 1.90 10.28 22.03
C ALA A 204 2.98 10.49 20.95
N GLN A 205 3.78 11.54 21.12
CA GLN A 205 4.93 11.87 20.27
C GLN A 205 5.94 10.73 20.24
N THR A 206 6.08 10.09 19.08
CA THR A 206 7.25 9.30 18.75
C THR A 206 8.13 10.14 17.83
N SER A 207 9.36 10.45 18.25
CA SER A 207 10.37 11.09 17.42
C SER A 207 10.71 10.18 16.24
N GLY A 208 9.97 10.31 15.13
CA GLY A 208 10.20 9.56 13.91
C GLY A 208 11.07 10.37 12.97
N GLU A 209 12.27 9.86 12.66
CA GLU A 209 12.99 10.32 11.47
C GLU A 209 12.08 10.13 10.24
N GLU A 210 11.99 11.15 9.41
CA GLU A 210 11.24 11.12 8.16
C GLU A 210 11.85 10.03 7.24
N PRO A 211 11.05 9.12 6.65
CA PRO A 211 11.58 8.09 5.77
C PRO A 211 12.28 8.72 4.55
N ALA A 212 13.40 8.15 4.11
CA ALA A 212 14.23 8.70 3.03
C ALA A 212 13.50 8.94 1.69
N TRP A 213 12.39 8.24 1.41
CA TRP A 213 11.56 8.43 0.21
C TRP A 213 10.59 9.61 0.28
N VAL A 214 10.39 10.21 1.45
CA VAL A 214 9.45 11.32 1.64
C VAL A 214 10.07 12.67 1.21
N ALA A 215 11.41 12.73 1.15
CA ALA A 215 12.21 13.90 0.79
C ALA A 215 12.31 14.19 -0.72
#